data_AF-A0A7C5M8G4-F1
#
_entry.id   AF-A0A7C5M8G4-F1
#
_cell.length_a   1.000
_cell.length_b   1.000
_cell.length_c   1.000
_cell.angle_alpha   90.00
_cell.angle_beta   90.00
_cell.angle_gamma   90.00
#
_symmetry.space_group_name_H-M   'P 1'
#
loop_
_entity.id
_entity.type
_entity.pdbx_description
1 polymer ?
#
loop_
_entity_poly.entity_id
_entity_poly.type
_entity_poly.pdbx_seq_one_letter_code
_entity_poly.pdbx_strand_id
1 'polypeptide(L)'
;MNLVILLLAAVSGESPCGEPPAGMACIPGGPFVRGTDDGPPNTRPAAVVTLSTFYMDLYEVTNEEYQACVKARMCDPAGPRYVDYDRPRQPITGVSWYDAEKYCRAQGKHLPTEAEWEKAARGPDGHLY
;
A
#
# COMPACT_ATOMS: atom_id res chain seq x y z
N MET A 1 -38.73 -36.27 6.09
CA MET A 1 -38.73 -34.88 5.61
C MET A 1 -37.93 -34.04 6.57
N ASN A 2 -36.68 -33.74 6.23
CA ASN A 2 -35.97 -32.47 6.47
C ASN A 2 -34.50 -32.67 6.10
N LEU A 3 -34.18 -32.19 4.89
CA LEU A 3 -32.83 -32.05 4.37
C LEU A 3 -32.30 -30.71 4.90
N VAL A 4 -31.27 -30.72 5.75
CA VAL A 4 -30.57 -29.50 6.16
C VAL A 4 -29.44 -29.28 5.14
N ILE A 5 -29.68 -28.40 4.17
CA ILE A 5 -28.63 -27.90 3.28
C ILE A 5 -27.85 -26.85 4.06
N LEU A 6 -26.71 -27.25 4.64
CA LEU A 6 -25.67 -26.32 5.06
C LEU A 6 -25.02 -25.76 3.79
N LEU A 7 -25.54 -24.64 3.30
CA LEU A 7 -24.80 -23.77 2.39
C LEU A 7 -23.62 -23.21 3.19
N LEU A 8 -22.43 -23.82 3.02
CA LEU A 8 -21.18 -23.10 3.23
C LEU A 8 -21.21 -21.94 2.25
N ALA A 9 -21.56 -20.74 2.74
CA ALA A 9 -21.21 -19.53 2.03
C ALA A 9 -19.69 -19.56 1.86
N ALA A 10 -19.23 -19.53 0.62
CA ALA A 10 -17.84 -19.24 0.33
C ALA A 10 -17.50 -17.96 1.10
N VAL A 11 -16.53 -18.01 2.00
CA VAL A 11 -15.94 -16.79 2.56
C VAL A 11 -15.14 -16.20 1.41
N SER A 12 -15.80 -15.43 0.56
CA SER A 12 -15.15 -14.58 -0.43
C SER A 12 -14.09 -13.77 0.30
N GLY A 13 -12.87 -13.68 -0.23
CA GLY A 13 -11.75 -12.92 0.34
C GLY A 13 -11.96 -11.39 0.40
N GLU A 14 -13.20 -10.96 0.53
CA GLU A 14 -13.69 -9.59 0.57
C GLU A 14 -14.08 -9.26 2.01
N SER A 15 -13.08 -9.14 2.89
CA SER A 15 -13.34 -8.65 4.24
C SER A 15 -13.81 -7.20 4.17
N PRO A 16 -14.89 -6.78 4.85
CA PRO A 16 -15.26 -5.37 4.88
C PRO A 16 -14.16 -4.54 5.54
N CYS A 17 -14.09 -3.25 5.20
CA CYS A 17 -13.17 -2.34 5.85
C CYS A 17 -13.47 -2.20 7.34
N GLY A 18 -12.44 -2.36 8.17
CA GLY A 18 -12.44 -2.01 9.58
C GLY A 18 -11.98 -0.56 9.81
N GLU A 19 -11.87 -0.17 11.08
CA GLU A 19 -11.24 1.09 11.47
C GLU A 19 -9.73 1.03 11.17
N PRO A 20 -9.19 1.91 10.30
CA PRO A 20 -7.77 1.88 9.97
C PRO A 20 -6.92 2.45 11.10
N PRO A 21 -5.66 2.01 11.25
CA PRO A 21 -4.69 2.71 12.09
C PRO A 21 -4.58 4.19 11.72
N ALA A 22 -4.20 5.03 12.68
CA ALA A 22 -4.04 6.47 12.45
C ALA A 22 -3.08 6.74 11.28
N GLY A 23 -3.49 7.61 10.36
CA GLY A 23 -2.71 7.97 9.18
C GLY A 23 -2.81 7.00 8.00
N MET A 24 -3.62 5.93 8.10
CA MET A 24 -3.86 4.98 7.03
C MET A 24 -5.29 5.03 6.51
N ALA A 25 -5.47 4.64 5.24
CA ALA A 25 -6.76 4.33 4.64
C ALA A 25 -6.97 2.82 4.61
N CYS A 26 -8.23 2.40 4.77
CA CYS A 26 -8.63 1.04 4.45
C CYS A 26 -8.93 0.90 2.96
N ILE A 27 -8.30 -0.09 2.33
CA ILE A 27 -8.56 -0.46 0.94
C ILE A 27 -9.36 -1.78 0.96
N PRO A 28 -10.64 -1.75 0.57
CA PRO A 28 -11.47 -2.95 0.55
C PRO A 28 -10.84 -4.05 -0.32
N GLY A 29 -10.93 -5.29 0.15
CA GLY A 29 -10.59 -6.48 -0.64
C GLY A 29 -11.51 -6.65 -1.84
N GLY A 30 -11.22 -7.66 -2.64
CA GLY A 30 -12.00 -8.00 -3.85
C GLY A 30 -11.28 -7.73 -5.16
N PRO A 31 -11.94 -8.05 -6.28
CA PRO A 31 -11.37 -7.95 -7.62
C PRO A 31 -11.18 -6.50 -8.04
N PHE A 32 -10.11 -6.23 -8.79
CA PHE A 32 -9.92 -4.99 -9.54
C PHE A 32 -9.14 -5.26 -10.83
N VAL A 33 -9.19 -4.33 -11.77
CA VAL A 33 -8.39 -4.40 -13.00
C VAL A 33 -7.03 -3.77 -12.75
N ARG A 34 -5.98 -4.60 -12.77
CA ARG A 34 -4.57 -4.17 -12.76
C ARG A 34 -4.08 -3.96 -14.19
N GLY A 35 -3.32 -2.90 -14.43
CA GLY A 35 -2.79 -2.54 -15.74
C GLY A 35 -3.83 -1.91 -16.68
N THR A 36 -3.46 -1.79 -17.95
CA THR A 36 -4.31 -1.28 -19.03
C THR A 36 -3.85 -1.82 -20.38
N ASP A 37 -4.78 -2.15 -21.26
CA ASP A 37 -4.46 -2.60 -22.63
C ASP A 37 -4.10 -1.43 -23.56
N ASP A 38 -4.48 -0.20 -23.18
CA ASP A 38 -4.24 1.02 -23.97
C ASP A 38 -2.90 1.70 -23.61
N GLY A 39 -2.20 1.23 -22.57
CA GLY A 39 -0.93 1.81 -22.12
C GLY A 39 0.32 1.24 -22.82
N PRO A 40 1.54 1.60 -22.40
CA PRO A 40 2.78 1.01 -22.92
C PRO A 40 2.88 -0.50 -22.67
N PRO A 41 3.76 -1.25 -23.37
CA PRO A 41 3.83 -2.71 -23.26
C PRO A 41 4.00 -3.28 -21.84
N ASN A 42 4.67 -2.55 -20.94
CA ASN A 42 4.88 -2.98 -19.55
C ASN A 42 3.65 -2.79 -18.65
N THR A 43 2.57 -2.18 -19.15
CA THR A 43 1.30 -2.02 -18.43
C THR A 43 0.25 -3.05 -18.86
N ARG A 44 0.58 -3.89 -19.85
CA ARG A 44 -0.29 -4.89 -20.48
C ARG A 44 0.06 -6.31 -20.03
N PRO A 45 -0.88 -7.28 -20.14
CA PRO A 45 -2.31 -7.05 -20.39
C PRO A 45 -3.00 -6.52 -19.14
N ALA A 46 -4.14 -5.84 -19.34
CA ALA A 46 -5.08 -5.61 -18.27
C ALA A 46 -5.55 -6.96 -17.72
N ALA A 47 -5.53 -7.12 -16.40
CA ALA A 47 -5.89 -8.39 -15.76
C ALA A 47 -6.67 -8.14 -14.47
N VAL A 48 -7.72 -8.95 -14.26
CA VAL A 48 -8.45 -8.95 -12.98
C VAL A 48 -7.58 -9.66 -11.93
N VAL A 49 -7.27 -8.95 -10.86
CA VAL A 49 -6.55 -9.47 -9.69
C VAL A 49 -7.45 -9.31 -8.47
N THR A 50 -7.48 -10.31 -7.60
CA THR A 50 -8.21 -10.25 -6.32
C THR A 50 -7.22 -10.02 -5.19
N LEU A 51 -7.45 -8.99 -4.38
CA LEU A 51 -6.65 -8.69 -3.19
C LEU A 51 -7.49 -8.89 -1.93
N SER A 52 -6.86 -9.31 -0.84
CA SER A 52 -7.43 -9.19 0.49
C SER A 52 -7.56 -7.71 0.88
N THR A 53 -8.39 -7.42 1.88
CA THR A 53 -8.46 -6.08 2.48
C THR A 53 -7.15 -5.75 3.18
N PHE A 54 -6.65 -4.53 2.98
CA PHE A 54 -5.40 -4.05 3.57
C PHE A 54 -5.50 -2.57 3.96
N TYR A 55 -4.51 -2.09 4.71
CA TYR A 55 -4.36 -0.69 5.07
C TYR A 55 -3.13 -0.10 4.38
N MET A 56 -3.22 1.13 3.89
CA MET A 56 -2.10 1.84 3.26
C MET A 56 -2.00 3.25 3.83
N ASP A 57 -0.77 3.75 4.00
CA ASP A 57 -0.54 5.12 4.47
C ASP A 57 -1.19 6.14 3.52
N LEU A 58 -1.80 7.18 4.10
CA LEU A 58 -2.44 8.28 3.34
C LEU A 58 -1.41 9.17 2.63
N TYR A 59 -0.21 9.25 3.18
CA TYR A 59 0.87 10.09 2.72
C TYR A 59 2.17 9.29 2.64
N GLU A 60 3.07 9.73 1.78
CA GLU A 60 4.44 9.21 1.74
C GLU A 60 5.15 9.48 3.08
N VAL A 61 6.08 8.60 3.43
CA VAL A 61 6.89 8.75 4.65
C VAL A 61 7.64 10.07 4.58
N THR A 62 7.52 10.86 5.64
CA THR A 62 8.12 12.19 5.70
C THR A 62 9.57 12.16 6.18
N ASN A 63 10.32 13.24 5.92
CA ASN A 63 11.66 13.44 6.46
C ASN A 63 11.67 13.31 7.99
N GLU A 64 10.72 13.94 8.69
CA GLU A 64 10.64 13.91 10.16
C GLU A 64 10.47 12.49 10.70
N GLU A 65 9.56 11.71 10.10
CA GLU A 65 9.29 10.33 10.51
C GLU A 65 10.49 9.41 10.29
N TYR A 66 11.14 9.51 9.11
CA TYR A 66 12.32 8.70 8.83
C TYR A 66 13.49 9.06 9.74
N GLN A 67 13.75 10.36 9.97
CA GLN A 67 14.82 10.79 10.87
C GLN A 67 14.56 10.41 12.33
N ALA A 68 13.30 10.29 12.76
CA ALA A 68 12.95 9.72 14.06
C ALA A 68 13.36 8.24 14.16
N CYS A 69 13.16 7.46 13.10
CA CYS A 69 13.62 6.06 13.03
C CYS A 69 15.15 5.94 13.09
N VAL A 70 15.87 6.83 12.37
CA VAL A 70 17.34 6.89 12.40
C VAL A 70 17.84 7.27 13.80
N LYS A 71 17.23 8.26 14.45
CA LYS A 71 17.56 8.67 15.82
C LYS A 71 17.33 7.54 16.83
N ALA A 72 16.29 6.73 16.63
CA ALA A 72 16.00 5.53 17.40
C ALA A 72 16.93 4.35 17.07
N ARG A 73 17.84 4.48 16.10
CA ARG A 73 18.76 3.46 15.61
C ARG A 73 18.06 2.23 15.02
N MET A 74 16.86 2.43 14.48
CA MET A 74 16.08 1.37 13.82
C MET A 74 16.20 1.42 12.29
N CYS A 75 16.61 2.57 11.73
CA CYS A 75 16.83 2.78 10.30
C CYS A 75 18.26 3.27 10.02
N ASP A 76 18.74 3.02 8.80
CA ASP A 76 20.03 3.55 8.36
C ASP A 76 19.89 5.02 7.90
N PRO A 77 20.89 5.89 8.12
CA PRO A 77 20.84 7.27 7.66
C PRO A 77 20.63 7.35 6.15
N ALA A 78 19.67 8.17 5.72
CA ALA A 78 19.37 8.41 4.31
C ALA A 78 18.84 9.84 4.12
N GLY A 79 18.92 10.32 2.88
CA GLY A 79 18.35 11.58 2.44
C GLY A 79 18.96 12.86 3.07
N PRO A 80 18.47 14.04 2.61
CA PRO A 80 17.71 14.20 1.37
C PRO A 80 18.60 13.94 0.13
N ARG A 81 18.02 13.45 -0.97
CA ARG A 81 18.75 13.31 -2.26
C ARG A 81 18.91 14.63 -2.99
N TYR A 82 17.96 15.55 -2.79
CA TYR A 82 17.88 16.82 -3.49
C TYR A 82 18.18 17.98 -2.54
N VAL A 83 18.88 18.99 -3.04
CA VAL A 83 19.11 20.25 -2.32
C VAL A 83 17.76 20.90 -1.98
N ASP A 84 17.62 21.43 -0.77
CA ASP A 84 16.41 22.09 -0.26
C ASP A 84 15.14 21.21 -0.22
N TYR A 85 15.30 19.88 -0.11
CA TYR A 85 14.20 18.91 0.04
C TYR A 85 14.25 18.15 1.38
N ASP A 86 14.60 18.86 2.45
CA ASP A 86 14.78 18.34 3.82
C ASP A 86 13.71 18.82 4.82
N ARG A 87 12.64 19.50 4.35
CA ARG A 87 11.62 20.02 5.27
C ARG A 87 10.91 18.86 5.97
N PRO A 88 10.51 19.03 7.24
CA PRO A 88 9.97 17.94 8.07
C PRO A 88 8.84 17.14 7.42
N ARG A 89 7.86 17.83 6.82
CA ARG A 89 6.67 17.22 6.19
C ARG A 89 6.83 16.91 4.70
N GLN A 90 8.02 17.08 4.12
CA GLN A 90 8.29 16.61 2.77
C GLN A 90 8.55 15.10 2.78
N PRO A 91 8.21 14.38 1.70
CA PRO A 91 8.58 12.98 1.54
C PRO A 91 10.10 12.80 1.66
N ILE A 92 10.53 11.78 2.40
CA ILE A 92 11.95 11.41 2.44
C ILE A 92 12.40 10.93 1.05
N THR A 93 13.57 11.36 0.61
CA THR A 93 14.17 10.94 -0.66
C THR A 93 15.58 10.39 -0.43
N GLY A 94 16.13 9.68 -1.42
CA GLY A 94 17.47 9.08 -1.28
C GLY A 94 17.52 7.84 -0.38
N VAL A 95 16.36 7.20 -0.20
CA VAL A 95 16.16 5.95 0.53
C VAL A 95 16.19 4.82 -0.50
N SER A 96 17.00 3.79 -0.28
CA SER A 96 16.99 2.61 -1.14
C SER A 96 15.77 1.73 -0.87
N TRP A 97 15.49 0.75 -1.73
CA TRP A 97 14.42 -0.22 -1.47
C TRP A 97 14.63 -0.97 -0.13
N TYR A 98 15.88 -1.33 0.19
CA TYR A 98 16.21 -2.02 1.44
C TYR A 98 16.00 -1.14 2.66
N ASP A 99 16.33 0.15 2.57
CA ASP A 99 16.09 1.12 3.65
C ASP A 99 14.59 1.33 3.88
N ALA A 100 13.80 1.39 2.81
CA ALA A 100 12.35 1.52 2.88
C ALA A 100 11.71 0.26 3.50
N GLU A 101 12.14 -0.93 3.12
CA GLU A 101 11.69 -2.18 3.73
C GLU A 101 12.03 -2.23 5.23
N LYS A 102 13.26 -1.83 5.60
CA LYS A 102 13.72 -1.76 6.99
C LYS A 102 12.87 -0.76 7.79
N TYR A 103 12.57 0.40 7.24
CA TYR A 103 11.68 1.39 7.85
C TYR A 103 10.28 0.80 8.07
N CYS A 104 9.67 0.19 7.05
CA CYS A 104 8.36 -0.44 7.20
C CYS A 104 8.36 -1.48 8.33
N ARG A 105 9.36 -2.37 8.37
CA ARG A 105 9.51 -3.37 9.45
C ARG A 105 9.65 -2.72 10.82
N ALA A 106 10.43 -1.64 10.94
CA ALA A 106 10.58 -0.88 12.18
C ALA A 106 9.26 -0.29 12.68
N GLN A 107 8.33 0.04 11.77
CA GLN A 107 6.98 0.52 12.09
C GLN A 107 5.93 -0.60 12.23
N GLY A 108 6.32 -1.88 12.13
CA GLY A 108 5.38 -3.00 12.11
C GLY A 108 4.52 -3.08 10.84
N LYS A 109 5.00 -2.49 9.73
CA LYS A 109 4.37 -2.44 8.41
C LYS A 109 5.18 -3.24 7.37
N HIS A 110 4.74 -3.24 6.12
CA HIS A 110 5.50 -3.72 4.96
C HIS A 110 5.34 -2.75 3.78
N LEU A 111 6.21 -2.89 2.76
CA LEU A 111 6.01 -2.21 1.49
C LEU A 111 4.80 -2.82 0.75
N PRO A 112 3.97 -2.02 0.07
CA PRO A 112 2.89 -2.56 -0.73
C PRO A 112 3.43 -3.37 -1.90
N THR A 113 2.70 -4.40 -2.30
CA THR A 113 2.86 -5.01 -3.61
C THR A 113 2.44 -4.02 -4.70
N GLU A 114 2.90 -4.23 -5.94
CA GLU A 114 2.49 -3.41 -7.09
C GLU A 114 0.96 -3.38 -7.25
N ALA A 115 0.30 -4.53 -7.07
CA ALA A 115 -1.14 -4.63 -7.17
C ALA A 115 -1.88 -3.86 -6.06
N GLU A 116 -1.38 -3.92 -4.81
CA GLU A 116 -1.95 -3.14 -3.70
C GLU A 116 -1.78 -1.64 -3.95
N TRP A 117 -0.60 -1.21 -4.40
CA TRP A 117 -0.33 0.19 -4.73
C TRP A 117 -1.26 0.68 -5.84
N GLU A 118 -1.39 -0.08 -6.93
CA GLU A 118 -2.26 0.30 -8.03
C GLU A 118 -3.74 0.35 -7.59
N LYS A 119 -4.24 -0.66 -6.86
CA LYS A 119 -5.63 -0.65 -6.37
C LYS A 119 -5.91 0.56 -5.48
N ALA A 120 -4.98 0.91 -4.60
CA ALA A 120 -5.11 2.09 -3.75
C ALA A 120 -5.10 3.40 -4.57
N ALA A 121 -4.19 3.53 -5.54
CA ALA A 121 -4.03 4.72 -6.37
C ALA A 121 -5.24 4.98 -7.28
N ARG A 122 -5.87 3.93 -7.82
CA ARG A 122 -7.07 4.04 -8.67
C ARG A 122 -8.31 4.53 -7.94
N GLY A 123 -8.32 4.41 -6.60
CA GLY A 123 -9.45 4.79 -5.76
C GLY A 123 -10.69 3.89 -5.98
N PRO A 124 -11.81 4.21 -5.32
CA PRO A 124 -13.02 3.37 -5.32
C PRO A 124 -13.70 3.27 -6.70
N ASP A 125 -13.51 4.26 -7.56
CA ASP A 125 -14.11 4.30 -8.90
C ASP A 125 -13.27 3.56 -9.96
N GLY A 126 -12.04 3.14 -9.62
CA GLY A 126 -11.17 2.39 -10.53
C GLY A 126 -10.55 3.22 -11.66
N HIS A 127 -10.38 4.53 -11.47
CA HIS A 127 -9.80 5.43 -12.50
C HIS A 127 -8.42 4.96 -12.94
N LEU A 128 -8.03 5.23 -14.18
CA LEU A 128 -6.61 5.19 -14.56
C LEU A 128 -5.94 6.41 -13.94
N TYR A 129 -4.85 6.19 -13.21
CA TYR A 129 -4.10 7.19 -12.45
C TYR A 129 -3.67 8.40 -13.29
#